data_AF-G8B5G9-F1
#
_entry.id   AF-G8B5G9-F1
#
_cell.length_a   1.000
_cell.length_b   1.000
_cell.length_c   1.000
_cell.angle_alpha   90.00
_cell.angle_beta   90.00
_cell.angle_gamma   90.00
#
_symmetry.space_group_name_H-M   'P 1'
#
loop_
_entity.id
_entity.type
_entity.pdbx_description
1 polymer ?
#
loop_
_entity_poly.entity_id
_entity_poly.type
_entity_poly.pdbx_seq_one_letter_code
_entity_poly.pdbx_strand_id
1 'polypeptide(L)'
;MESRANDDELNFSPALPVDDINTDQDVLHYLQNVRNEANTINQILYHDKSEHIHVGEGELFLTQELILDGDVEFDEWAHQLVIKFKLLKEKIRSQDTELISYDNKYSLKWKTAFKHSPPDINYVIYALDRKMCFDILVELTKRLSITMKETFGQWIWKLFLKLDNLLEASECSILRELAKTAMKLKSKLDESSTVENSIARFTFDMIVVIVGTYYGQSDLLRGR
;
A
#
# COMPACT_ATOMS: atom_id res chain seq x y z
N MET A 1 -30.85 -16.56 -7.37
CA MET A 1 -30.25 -15.76 -6.28
C MET A 1 -29.95 -16.72 -5.16
N GLU A 2 -28.72 -17.24 -5.18
CA GLU A 2 -28.21 -18.24 -4.25
C GLU A 2 -27.88 -17.63 -2.89
N SER A 3 -28.30 -18.38 -1.88
CA SER A 3 -27.91 -18.43 -0.47
C SER A 3 -26.55 -17.82 -0.08
N ARG A 4 -26.60 -16.88 0.87
CA ARG A 4 -25.51 -16.52 1.79
C ARG A 4 -26.02 -16.52 3.23
N ALA A 5 -26.42 -17.70 3.70
CA ALA A 5 -26.83 -17.93 5.08
C ALA A 5 -26.05 -19.13 5.60
N ASN A 6 -24.73 -19.00 5.78
CA ASN A 6 -23.88 -20.10 6.26
C ASN A 6 -22.75 -19.64 7.21
N ASP A 7 -22.82 -18.45 7.82
CA ASP A 7 -21.76 -17.95 8.70
C ASP A 7 -22.18 -17.77 10.18
N ASP A 8 -23.36 -18.24 10.59
CA ASP A 8 -23.85 -18.14 11.99
C ASP A 8 -23.80 -19.48 12.78
N GLU A 9 -23.11 -20.51 12.27
CA GLU A 9 -23.03 -21.82 12.94
C GLU A 9 -22.12 -21.88 14.19
N LEU A 10 -21.56 -20.74 14.63
CA LEU A 10 -20.75 -20.65 15.86
C LEU A 10 -21.41 -19.85 16.99
N ASN A 11 -22.71 -19.57 16.90
CA ASN A 11 -23.43 -18.94 18.00
C ASN A 11 -24.05 -20.00 18.92
N PHE A 12 -23.39 -20.21 20.06
CA PHE A 12 -23.90 -20.82 21.30
C PHE A 12 -24.92 -21.95 21.11
N SER A 13 -24.44 -23.17 20.86
CA SER A 13 -25.29 -24.35 21.02
C SER A 13 -25.74 -24.43 22.49
N PRO A 14 -27.06 -24.46 22.78
CA PRO A 14 -27.54 -24.53 24.15
C PRO A 14 -27.06 -25.83 24.81
N ALA A 15 -26.38 -25.70 25.94
CA ALA A 15 -25.78 -26.83 26.67
C ALA A 15 -26.80 -27.76 27.33
N LEU A 16 -28.07 -27.33 27.43
CA LEU A 16 -29.15 -28.08 28.06
C LEU A 16 -30.28 -28.31 27.05
N PRO A 17 -30.74 -29.57 26.87
CA PRO A 17 -31.84 -29.88 25.98
C PRO A 17 -33.16 -29.44 26.64
N VAL A 18 -33.88 -28.55 26.00
CA VAL A 18 -35.18 -28.03 26.50
C VAL A 18 -36.37 -28.83 25.92
N ASP A 19 -36.09 -29.69 24.93
CA ASP A 19 -37.11 -30.48 24.23
C ASP A 19 -37.01 -32.00 24.53
N ASP A 20 -36.20 -32.39 25.52
CA ASP A 20 -36.02 -33.80 25.85
C ASP A 20 -37.21 -34.33 26.67
N ILE A 21 -37.91 -35.31 26.10
CA ILE A 21 -39.15 -35.93 26.61
C ILE A 21 -38.94 -36.62 27.99
N ASN A 22 -37.67 -36.79 28.40
CA ASN A 22 -37.25 -37.46 29.63
C ASN A 22 -36.82 -36.50 30.75
N THR A 23 -36.99 -35.20 30.56
CA THR A 23 -36.57 -34.19 31.56
C THR A 23 -37.71 -33.90 32.53
N ASP A 24 -37.38 -33.82 33.81
CA ASP A 24 -38.35 -33.54 34.88
C ASP A 24 -39.15 -32.26 34.57
N GLN A 25 -40.48 -32.33 34.69
CA GLN A 25 -41.40 -31.32 34.17
C GLN A 25 -41.17 -29.95 34.85
N ASP A 26 -40.73 -29.98 36.11
CA ASP A 26 -40.37 -28.79 36.90
C ASP A 26 -39.09 -28.11 36.40
N VAL A 27 -38.11 -28.90 35.93
CA VAL A 27 -36.84 -28.38 35.37
C VAL A 27 -37.10 -27.72 34.02
N LEU A 28 -37.95 -28.31 33.19
CA LEU A 28 -38.36 -27.72 31.91
C LEU A 28 -39.12 -26.40 32.11
N HIS A 29 -40.06 -26.37 33.07
CA HIS A 29 -40.80 -25.15 33.39
C HIS A 29 -39.88 -24.04 33.92
N TYR A 30 -38.89 -24.39 34.76
CA TYR A 30 -37.89 -23.44 35.23
C TYR A 30 -37.04 -22.88 34.07
N LEU A 31 -36.50 -23.74 33.20
CA LEU A 31 -35.68 -23.31 32.05
C LEU A 31 -36.47 -22.44 31.06
N GLN A 32 -37.75 -22.74 30.84
CA GLN A 32 -38.64 -21.91 30.03
C GLN A 32 -38.84 -20.53 30.66
N ASN A 33 -39.04 -20.46 31.99
CA ASN A 33 -39.19 -19.18 32.69
C ASN A 33 -37.92 -18.33 32.63
N VAL A 34 -36.75 -18.93 32.84
CA VAL A 34 -35.45 -18.22 32.73
C VAL A 34 -35.23 -17.70 31.31
N ARG A 35 -35.61 -18.47 30.28
CA ARG A 35 -35.49 -18.03 28.88
C ARG A 35 -36.45 -16.87 28.57
N ASN A 36 -37.66 -16.93 29.10
CA ASN A 36 -38.64 -15.85 28.96
C ASN A 36 -38.14 -14.58 29.66
N GLU A 37 -37.56 -14.70 30.85
CA GLU A 37 -36.96 -13.59 31.60
C GLU A 37 -35.75 -13.00 30.85
N ALA A 38 -34.84 -13.83 30.35
CA ALA A 38 -33.68 -13.40 29.57
C ALA A 38 -34.07 -12.72 28.25
N ASN A 39 -35.17 -13.15 27.60
CA ASN A 39 -35.70 -12.50 26.40
C ASN A 39 -36.34 -11.14 26.69
N THR A 40 -36.85 -10.93 27.91
CA THR A 40 -37.38 -9.62 28.34
C THR A 40 -36.30 -8.61 28.73
N ILE A 41 -35.09 -9.08 29.04
CA ILE A 41 -33.96 -8.21 29.38
C ILE A 41 -33.24 -7.82 28.08
N ASN A 42 -33.25 -6.53 27.74
CA ASN A 42 -32.46 -6.01 26.62
C ASN A 42 -30.98 -6.40 26.77
N GLN A 43 -30.49 -7.22 25.84
CA GLN A 43 -29.25 -8.01 25.95
C GLN A 43 -27.94 -7.21 25.91
N ILE A 44 -28.00 -5.88 25.81
CA ILE A 44 -26.80 -5.03 25.80
C ILE A 44 -27.05 -3.83 26.71
N LEU A 45 -26.50 -3.91 27.93
CA LEU A 45 -26.43 -2.76 28.84
C LEU A 45 -25.11 -2.02 28.59
N TYR A 46 -25.20 -0.82 28.03
CA TYR A 46 -24.06 0.09 27.95
C TYR A 46 -23.95 0.85 29.27
N HIS A 47 -22.88 0.60 30.01
CA HIS A 47 -22.49 1.47 31.12
C HIS A 47 -21.52 2.53 30.60
N ASP A 48 -21.91 3.80 30.69
CA ASP A 48 -21.00 4.90 30.45
C ASP A 48 -19.99 4.97 31.60
N LYS A 49 -18.69 4.93 31.28
CA LYS A 49 -17.59 5.00 32.26
C LYS A 49 -17.21 6.45 32.61
N SER A 50 -18.02 7.42 32.20
CA SER A 50 -17.71 8.85 32.30
C SER A 50 -17.79 9.44 33.72
N GLU A 51 -18.31 8.73 34.73
CA GLU A 51 -18.40 9.30 36.09
C GLU A 51 -17.19 9.08 36.99
N HIS A 52 -16.14 8.37 36.56
CA HIS A 52 -14.87 8.33 37.31
C HIS A 52 -13.63 8.18 36.42
N ILE A 53 -13.22 9.25 35.74
CA ILE A 53 -11.81 9.42 35.34
C ILE A 53 -11.32 10.83 35.67
N HIS A 54 -10.26 10.82 36.45
CA HIS A 54 -9.41 11.93 36.87
C HIS A 54 -8.98 12.84 35.71
N VAL A 55 -8.89 14.12 36.05
CA VAL A 55 -8.07 15.16 35.43
C VAL A 55 -6.70 14.59 35.02
N GLY A 56 -6.40 14.61 33.73
CA GLY A 56 -5.12 14.17 33.18
C GLY A 56 -5.01 14.58 31.71
N GLU A 57 -4.32 15.69 31.50
CA GLU A 57 -3.85 16.30 30.26
C GLU A 57 -3.80 15.36 29.04
N GLY A 58 -4.68 15.61 28.07
CA GLY A 58 -4.62 15.05 26.72
C GLY A 58 -4.64 16.19 25.72
N GLU A 59 -3.47 16.48 25.16
CA GLU A 59 -3.22 17.47 24.12
C GLU A 59 -4.24 17.36 22.99
N LEU A 60 -5.01 18.43 22.82
CA LEU A 60 -5.84 18.65 21.66
C LEU A 60 -4.93 19.18 20.55
N PHE A 61 -4.31 18.25 19.82
CA PHE A 61 -3.56 18.52 18.59
C PHE A 61 -4.53 19.00 17.50
N LEU A 62 -4.86 20.29 17.53
CA LEU A 62 -5.43 21.03 16.41
C LEU A 62 -4.28 21.81 15.76
N THR A 63 -3.44 21.11 15.02
CA THR A 63 -2.49 21.76 14.10
C THR A 63 -3.27 22.28 12.92
N GLN A 64 -3.60 23.57 12.98
CA GLN A 64 -3.91 24.39 11.82
C GLN A 64 -2.65 24.40 10.94
N GLU A 65 -2.61 23.55 9.92
CA GLU A 65 -1.57 23.54 8.89
C GLU A 65 -1.58 24.90 8.17
N LEU A 66 -0.54 25.69 8.45
CA LEU A 66 -0.09 26.75 7.56
C LEU A 66 0.40 26.07 6.28
N ILE A 67 -0.46 25.99 5.26
CA ILE A 67 -0.08 25.56 3.92
C ILE A 67 1.00 26.53 3.44
N LEU A 68 2.25 26.05 3.43
CA LEU A 68 3.39 26.78 2.87
C LEU A 68 3.21 26.79 1.34
N ASP A 69 3.50 27.93 0.71
CA ASP A 69 3.35 28.14 -0.75
C ASP A 69 4.08 27.06 -1.60
N GLY A 70 5.09 26.39 -1.02
CA GLY A 70 5.81 25.27 -1.64
C GLY A 70 5.03 23.95 -1.73
N ASP A 71 4.03 23.72 -0.89
CA ASP A 71 3.22 22.49 -0.92
C ASP A 71 2.25 22.48 -2.12
N VAL A 72 1.75 23.66 -2.50
CA VAL A 72 0.82 23.82 -3.63
C VAL A 72 1.53 23.54 -4.96
N GLU A 73 2.75 24.05 -5.16
CA GLU A 73 3.53 23.80 -6.37
C GLU A 73 3.91 22.32 -6.49
N PHE A 74 4.27 21.70 -5.37
CA PHE A 74 4.61 20.29 -5.31
C PHE A 74 3.40 19.39 -5.62
N ASP A 75 2.23 19.69 -5.07
CA ASP A 75 1.01 18.92 -5.28
C ASP A 75 0.53 18.97 -6.73
N GLU A 76 0.60 20.14 -7.37
CA GLU A 76 0.30 20.28 -8.80
C GLU A 76 1.28 19.48 -9.65
N TRP A 77 2.59 19.57 -9.36
CA TRP A 77 3.59 18.76 -10.04
C TRP A 77 3.33 17.25 -9.88
N ALA A 78 3.03 16.80 -8.66
CA ALA A 78 2.75 15.41 -8.35
C ALA A 78 1.50 14.92 -9.11
N HIS A 79 0.45 15.74 -9.17
CA HIS A 79 -0.76 15.44 -9.93
C HIS A 79 -0.47 15.27 -11.42
N GLN A 80 0.26 16.23 -12.01
CA GLN A 80 0.66 16.16 -13.43
C GLN A 80 1.56 14.95 -13.73
N LEU A 81 2.48 14.61 -12.81
CA LEU A 81 3.35 13.44 -12.94
C LEU A 81 2.53 12.16 -13.04
N VAL A 82 1.55 11.99 -12.16
CA VAL A 82 0.69 10.79 -12.12
C VAL A 82 -0.19 10.70 -13.36
N ILE A 83 -0.74 11.83 -13.82
CA ILE A 83 -1.51 11.88 -15.09
C ILE A 83 -0.62 11.43 -16.25
N LYS A 84 0.57 12.03 -16.41
CA LYS A 84 1.52 11.67 -17.48
C LYS A 84 1.92 10.21 -17.40
N PHE A 85 2.14 9.69 -16.19
CA PHE A 85 2.48 8.30 -15.96
C PHE A 85 1.36 7.34 -16.40
N LYS A 86 0.10 7.64 -16.04
CA LYS A 86 -1.07 6.85 -16.46
C LYS A 86 -1.23 6.85 -17.99
N LEU A 87 -1.17 8.04 -18.61
CA LEU A 87 -1.25 8.18 -20.07
C LEU A 87 -0.15 7.38 -20.78
N LEU A 88 1.08 7.41 -20.25
CA LEU A 88 2.18 6.66 -20.83
C LEU A 88 1.99 5.14 -20.70
N LYS A 89 1.48 4.66 -19.56
CA LYS A 89 1.11 3.24 -19.39
C LYS A 89 -0.01 2.83 -20.34
N GLU A 90 -1.02 3.65 -20.53
CA GLU A 90 -2.11 3.38 -21.47
C GLU A 90 -1.60 3.32 -22.91
N LYS A 91 -0.71 4.24 -23.29
CA LYS A 91 -0.05 4.22 -24.60
C LYS A 91 0.75 2.94 -24.82
N ILE A 92 1.52 2.51 -23.82
CA ILE A 92 2.30 1.27 -23.86
C ILE A 92 1.39 0.05 -23.98
N ARG A 93 0.30 0.00 -23.22
CA ARG A 93 -0.67 -1.10 -23.28
C ARG A 93 -1.43 -1.15 -24.60
N SER A 94 -1.68 0.01 -25.20
CA SER A 94 -2.35 0.13 -26.50
C SER A 94 -1.42 -0.15 -27.68
N GLN A 95 -0.11 -0.09 -27.45
CA GLN A 95 0.93 -0.55 -28.37
C GLN A 95 1.05 -2.08 -28.31
N ASP A 96 -0.04 -2.77 -28.61
CA ASP A 96 -0.04 -4.23 -28.70
C ASP A 96 0.42 -4.67 -30.11
N THR A 97 1.39 -5.58 -30.14
CA THR A 97 1.63 -6.56 -31.23
C THR A 97 2.10 -6.07 -32.60
N GLU A 98 3.22 -5.37 -32.68
CA GLU A 98 4.18 -5.77 -33.72
C GLU A 98 5.21 -6.65 -33.05
N LEU A 99 5.31 -7.91 -33.51
CA LEU A 99 6.36 -8.86 -33.09
C LEU A 99 7.73 -8.24 -33.38
N ILE A 100 8.21 -7.40 -32.48
CA ILE A 100 9.60 -6.97 -32.50
C ILE A 100 10.37 -8.23 -32.12
N SER A 101 10.91 -8.89 -33.14
CA SER A 101 11.79 -10.04 -33.00
C SER A 101 12.91 -9.69 -32.02
N TYR A 102 12.78 -10.18 -30.80
CA TYR A 102 13.73 -9.90 -29.75
C TYR A 102 14.91 -10.88 -29.87
N ASP A 103 16.09 -10.35 -30.23
CA ASP A 103 17.33 -11.11 -30.21
C ASP A 103 17.72 -11.38 -28.74
N ASN A 104 17.64 -12.64 -28.32
CA ASN A 104 17.99 -13.13 -26.97
C ASN A 104 19.49 -12.96 -26.63
N LYS A 105 20.26 -12.25 -27.46
CA LYS A 105 21.66 -11.87 -27.22
C LYS A 105 21.88 -11.05 -25.96
N TYR A 106 20.87 -10.35 -25.47
CA TYR A 106 20.96 -9.67 -24.18
C TYR A 106 20.55 -10.64 -23.07
N SER A 107 21.42 -11.61 -22.77
CA SER A 107 21.48 -12.19 -21.43
C SER A 107 21.95 -11.09 -20.49
N LEU A 108 21.05 -10.17 -20.15
CA LEU A 108 21.36 -9.00 -19.34
C LEU A 108 21.75 -9.50 -17.96
N LYS A 109 23.05 -9.43 -17.64
CA LYS A 109 23.53 -9.50 -16.26
C LYS A 109 23.09 -8.20 -15.58
N TRP A 110 21.80 -8.10 -15.27
CA TRP A 110 21.14 -6.90 -14.75
C TRP A 110 21.83 -6.39 -13.48
N LYS A 111 22.39 -7.30 -12.67
CA LYS A 111 23.24 -7.00 -11.50
C LYS A 111 24.41 -6.05 -11.79
N THR A 112 24.89 -5.99 -13.03
CA THR A 112 25.96 -5.08 -13.47
C THR A 112 25.47 -3.99 -14.45
N ALA A 113 24.25 -4.11 -14.96
CA ALA A 113 23.72 -3.24 -16.02
C ALA A 113 23.35 -1.84 -15.53
N PHE A 114 23.17 -1.63 -14.22
CA PHE A 114 22.79 -0.34 -13.63
C PHE A 114 23.79 0.81 -13.87
N LYS A 115 25.02 0.48 -14.30
CA LYS A 115 26.03 1.47 -14.69
C LYS A 115 25.73 2.13 -16.05
N HIS A 116 24.88 1.48 -16.85
CA HIS A 116 24.47 1.95 -18.17
C HIS A 116 23.01 2.40 -18.14
N SER A 117 22.64 3.23 -19.11
CA SER A 117 21.25 3.63 -19.32
C SER A 117 20.37 2.40 -19.51
N PRO A 118 19.12 2.41 -18.99
CA PRO A 118 18.25 1.26 -19.10
C PRO A 118 17.92 0.94 -20.57
N PRO A 119 17.78 -0.35 -20.93
CA PRO A 119 17.34 -0.79 -22.24
C PRO A 119 16.06 -0.09 -22.69
N ASP A 120 15.81 -0.11 -24.00
CA ASP A 120 14.59 0.47 -24.56
C ASP A 120 13.32 -0.06 -23.86
N ILE A 121 12.26 0.74 -23.83
CA ILE A 121 11.04 0.36 -23.12
C ILE A 121 10.45 -0.94 -23.68
N ASN A 122 10.58 -1.18 -24.99
CA ASN A 122 10.17 -2.43 -25.62
C ASN A 122 10.92 -3.64 -25.02
N TYR A 123 12.23 -3.51 -24.83
CA TYR A 123 13.02 -4.55 -24.17
C TYR A 123 12.49 -4.86 -22.77
N VAL A 124 12.25 -3.82 -21.97
CA VAL A 124 11.76 -3.96 -20.58
C VAL A 124 10.39 -4.65 -20.56
N ILE A 125 9.53 -4.37 -21.56
CA ILE A 125 8.20 -4.96 -21.63
C ILE A 125 8.22 -6.43 -22.05
N TYR A 126 9.04 -6.78 -23.04
CA TYR A 126 9.03 -8.12 -23.65
C TYR A 126 10.02 -9.10 -23.00
N ALA A 127 11.17 -8.62 -22.53
CA ALA A 127 12.24 -9.48 -22.03
C ALA A 127 12.23 -9.69 -20.50
N LEU A 128 11.64 -8.77 -19.74
CA LEU A 128 11.60 -8.86 -18.28
C LEU A 128 10.28 -9.44 -17.79
N ASP A 129 10.40 -10.58 -17.13
CA ASP A 129 9.32 -11.17 -16.35
C ASP A 129 9.05 -10.34 -15.07
N ARG A 130 7.82 -10.42 -14.56
CA ARG A 130 7.37 -9.73 -13.35
C ARG A 130 8.29 -9.99 -12.16
N LYS A 131 8.67 -11.27 -11.95
CA LYS A 131 9.60 -11.64 -10.88
C LYS A 131 10.94 -10.95 -11.03
N MET A 132 11.47 -10.90 -12.25
CA MET A 132 12.74 -10.24 -12.55
C MET A 132 12.65 -8.72 -12.31
N CYS A 133 11.50 -8.09 -12.62
CA CYS A 133 11.28 -6.67 -12.32
C CYS A 133 11.39 -6.39 -10.82
N PHE A 134 10.79 -7.24 -9.98
CA PHE A 134 10.89 -7.08 -8.51
C PHE A 134 12.29 -7.41 -7.97
N ASP A 135 12.97 -8.44 -8.50
CA ASP A 135 14.37 -8.73 -8.14
C ASP A 135 15.29 -7.55 -8.47
N ILE A 136 15.06 -6.90 -9.62
CA ILE A 136 15.76 -5.69 -10.02
C ILE A 136 15.42 -4.53 -9.07
N LEU A 137 14.15 -4.32 -8.73
CA LEU A 137 13.75 -3.27 -7.80
C LEU A 137 14.41 -3.43 -6.44
N VAL A 138 14.47 -4.65 -5.90
CA VAL A 138 15.14 -4.94 -4.63
C VAL A 138 16.62 -4.54 -4.68
N GLU A 139 17.33 -4.87 -5.76
CA GLU A 139 18.74 -4.46 -5.91
C GLU A 139 18.91 -2.95 -6.12
N LEU A 140 17.97 -2.30 -6.81
CA LEU A 140 17.94 -0.84 -6.95
C LEU A 140 17.72 -0.17 -5.60
N THR A 141 16.82 -0.68 -4.77
CA THR A 141 16.59 -0.19 -3.40
C THR A 141 17.86 -0.27 -2.55
N LYS A 142 18.58 -1.40 -2.60
CA LYS A 142 19.84 -1.58 -1.85
C LYS A 142 20.95 -0.63 -2.28
N ARG A 143 20.95 -0.22 -3.56
CA ARG A 143 21.97 0.63 -4.17
C ARG A 143 21.56 2.11 -4.23
N LEU A 144 20.37 2.44 -3.75
CA LEU A 144 19.86 3.80 -3.75
C LEU A 144 20.74 4.68 -2.86
N SER A 145 21.28 5.76 -3.42
CA SER A 145 22.18 6.68 -2.73
C SER A 145 21.87 8.13 -3.09
N ILE A 146 22.34 9.07 -2.28
CA ILE A 146 22.17 10.52 -2.52
C ILE A 146 22.95 10.96 -3.76
N THR A 147 24.10 10.32 -4.03
CA THR A 147 24.97 10.56 -5.20
C THR A 147 24.58 9.75 -6.44
N MET A 148 23.31 9.36 -6.53
CA MET A 148 22.84 8.52 -7.63
C MET A 148 22.92 9.23 -8.98
N LYS A 149 23.29 8.45 -10.01
CA LYS A 149 23.24 8.92 -11.40
C LYS A 149 21.81 8.91 -11.90
N GLU A 150 21.52 9.78 -12.86
CA GLU A 150 20.21 9.85 -13.54
C GLU A 150 19.75 8.48 -14.10
N THR A 151 20.70 7.64 -14.51
CA THR A 151 20.43 6.28 -15.02
C THR A 151 19.59 5.44 -14.04
N PHE A 152 19.79 5.60 -12.73
CA PHE A 152 19.01 4.88 -11.72
C PHE A 152 17.54 5.29 -11.72
N GLY A 153 17.25 6.60 -11.81
CA GLY A 153 15.88 7.09 -11.90
C GLY A 153 15.18 6.59 -13.17
N GLN A 154 15.88 6.55 -14.30
CA GLN A 154 15.35 6.01 -15.54
C GLN A 154 15.05 4.51 -15.45
N TRP A 155 15.89 3.72 -14.76
CA TRP A 155 15.62 2.30 -14.50
C TRP A 155 14.34 2.10 -13.70
N ILE A 156 14.18 2.84 -12.60
CA ILE A 156 13.00 2.76 -11.73
C ILE A 156 11.74 3.19 -12.49
N TRP A 157 11.81 4.29 -13.25
CA TRP A 157 10.69 4.76 -14.07
C TRP A 157 10.22 3.72 -15.07
N LYS A 158 11.14 3.10 -15.83
CA LYS A 158 10.79 2.07 -16.82
C LYS A 158 10.22 0.81 -16.16
N LEU A 159 10.72 0.42 -14.98
CA LEU A 159 10.15 -0.69 -14.21
C LEU A 159 8.74 -0.38 -13.75
N PHE A 160 8.47 0.83 -13.26
CA PHE A 160 7.12 1.24 -12.90
C PHE A 160 6.15 1.25 -14.09
N LEU A 161 6.62 1.64 -15.28
CA LEU A 161 5.79 1.57 -16.49
C LEU A 161 5.41 0.13 -16.86
N LYS A 162 6.28 -0.85 -16.59
CA LYS A 162 6.03 -2.27 -16.82
C LYS A 162 5.13 -2.90 -15.74
N LEU A 163 5.29 -2.52 -14.48
CA LEU A 163 4.57 -3.14 -13.37
C LEU A 163 3.11 -2.72 -13.33
N ASP A 164 2.21 -3.70 -13.27
CA ASP A 164 0.78 -3.47 -13.12
C ASP A 164 0.38 -3.09 -11.69
N ASN A 165 -0.79 -2.47 -11.56
CA ASN A 165 -1.34 -2.02 -10.28
C ASN A 165 -1.93 -3.16 -9.43
N LEU A 166 -2.23 -4.32 -10.04
CA LEU A 166 -2.62 -5.54 -9.32
C LEU A 166 -1.36 -6.15 -8.70
N LEU A 167 -1.09 -5.79 -7.45
CA LEU A 167 0.09 -6.20 -6.71
C LEU A 167 -0.27 -7.18 -5.60
N GLU A 168 0.59 -8.17 -5.38
CA GLU A 168 0.53 -9.04 -4.20
C GLU A 168 1.07 -8.32 -2.96
N ALA A 169 0.75 -8.83 -1.78
CA ALA A 169 1.20 -8.25 -0.51
C ALA A 169 2.74 -8.16 -0.40
N SER A 170 3.44 -9.17 -0.92
CA SER A 170 4.92 -9.22 -0.98
C SER A 170 5.48 -8.09 -1.86
N GLU A 171 4.88 -7.86 -3.02
CA GLU A 171 5.27 -6.85 -4.00
C GLU A 171 4.98 -5.44 -3.50
N CYS A 172 3.82 -5.24 -2.86
CA CYS A 172 3.48 -4.00 -2.14
C CYS A 172 4.55 -3.68 -1.08
N SER A 173 5.00 -4.68 -0.32
CA SER A 173 6.05 -4.49 0.68
C SER A 173 7.37 -4.02 0.05
N ILE A 174 7.77 -4.58 -1.10
CA ILE A 174 8.98 -4.17 -1.81
C ILE A 174 8.88 -2.71 -2.27
N LEU A 175 7.76 -2.31 -2.89
CA LEU A 175 7.54 -0.93 -3.33
C LEU A 175 7.52 0.05 -2.14
N ARG A 176 6.91 -0.38 -1.03
CA ARG A 176 6.87 0.41 0.21
C ARG A 176 8.26 0.58 0.81
N GLU A 177 9.10 -0.45 0.80
CA GLU A 177 10.49 -0.37 1.27
C GLU A 177 11.34 0.57 0.40
N LEU A 178 11.15 0.52 -0.93
CA LEU A 178 11.77 1.47 -1.86
C LEU A 178 11.39 2.91 -1.54
N ALA A 179 10.09 3.19 -1.37
CA ALA A 179 9.61 4.53 -1.03
C ALA A 179 10.11 5.00 0.35
N LYS A 180 10.10 4.13 1.37
CA LYS A 180 10.67 4.44 2.69
C LYS A 180 12.16 4.76 2.62
N THR A 181 12.91 4.04 1.80
CA THR A 181 14.34 4.29 1.60
C THR A 181 14.55 5.63 0.90
N ALA A 182 13.75 5.94 -0.14
CA ALA A 182 13.78 7.23 -0.82
C ALA A 182 13.44 8.40 0.13
N MET A 183 12.43 8.27 0.99
CA MET A 183 12.09 9.29 2.00
C MET A 183 13.25 9.51 2.98
N LYS A 184 13.85 8.44 3.52
CA LYS A 184 15.00 8.56 4.42
C LYS A 184 16.19 9.27 3.77
N LEU A 185 16.45 8.98 2.49
CA LEU A 185 17.53 9.63 1.74
C LEU A 185 17.20 11.07 1.40
N LYS A 186 15.93 11.39 1.13
CA LYS A 186 15.45 12.76 0.93
C LYS A 186 15.66 13.61 2.19
N SER A 187 15.26 13.12 3.37
CA SER A 187 15.47 13.85 4.63
C SER A 187 16.95 14.14 4.88
N LYS A 188 17.83 13.15 4.65
CA LYS A 188 19.29 13.34 4.74
C LYS A 188 19.84 14.34 3.73
N LEU A 189 19.22 14.42 2.56
CA LEU A 189 19.62 15.36 1.51
C LEU A 189 19.18 16.79 1.86
N ASP A 190 17.99 16.95 2.44
CA ASP A 190 17.49 18.25 2.92
C ASP A 190 18.40 18.80 4.03
N GLU A 191 18.92 17.93 4.90
CA GLU A 191 19.93 18.29 5.90
C GLU A 191 21.28 18.72 5.28
N SER A 192 21.66 18.17 4.12
CA SER A 192 23.01 18.34 3.56
C SER A 192 23.21 19.57 2.67
N SER A 193 22.19 20.40 2.41
CA SER A 193 22.25 21.73 1.75
C SER A 193 23.09 21.87 0.45
N THR A 194 23.46 20.78 -0.22
CA THR A 194 24.26 20.82 -1.45
C THR A 194 23.34 20.86 -2.67
N VAL A 195 23.41 21.95 -3.44
CA VAL A 195 22.62 22.24 -4.66
C VAL A 195 22.81 21.17 -5.77
N GLU A 196 23.91 20.40 -5.74
CA GLU A 196 24.25 19.42 -6.77
C GLU A 196 23.36 18.15 -6.83
N ASN A 197 22.42 17.98 -5.89
CA ASN A 197 21.61 16.76 -5.77
C ASN A 197 20.16 16.90 -6.26
N SER A 198 19.86 17.88 -7.11
CA SER A 198 18.51 18.13 -7.65
C SER A 198 17.89 16.90 -8.34
N ILE A 199 18.70 16.12 -9.06
CA ILE A 199 18.27 14.90 -9.76
C ILE A 199 17.86 13.81 -8.76
N ALA A 200 18.63 13.62 -7.69
CA ALA A 200 18.33 12.64 -6.65
C ALA A 200 17.03 13.00 -5.92
N ARG A 201 16.86 14.29 -5.57
CA ARG A 201 15.62 14.82 -4.96
C ARG A 201 14.40 14.54 -5.84
N PHE A 202 14.48 14.91 -7.11
CA PHE A 202 13.39 14.66 -8.07
C PHE A 202 13.07 13.17 -8.17
N THR A 203 14.09 12.31 -8.21
CA THR A 203 13.88 10.86 -8.30
C THR A 203 13.22 10.31 -7.04
N PHE A 204 13.62 10.75 -5.85
CA PHE A 204 12.99 10.34 -4.60
C PHE A 204 11.53 10.80 -4.53
N ASP A 205 11.25 12.04 -4.92
CA ASP A 205 9.90 12.56 -4.96
C ASP A 205 9.01 11.82 -5.97
N MET A 206 9.55 11.51 -7.15
CA MET A 206 8.89 10.70 -8.17
C MET A 206 8.53 9.31 -7.63
N ILE A 207 9.47 8.64 -6.94
CA ILE A 207 9.23 7.31 -6.32
C ILE A 207 8.09 7.40 -5.31
N VAL A 208 8.17 8.35 -4.38
CA VAL A 208 7.19 8.49 -3.30
C VAL A 208 5.80 8.81 -3.85
N VAL A 209 5.71 9.72 -4.83
CA VAL A 209 4.44 10.09 -5.46
C VAL A 209 3.83 8.89 -6.19
N ILE A 210 4.59 8.19 -7.04
CA ILE A 210 4.04 7.05 -7.80
C ILE A 210 3.62 5.92 -6.85
N VAL A 211 4.44 5.56 -5.87
CA VAL A 211 4.10 4.51 -4.89
C VAL A 211 2.88 4.90 -4.05
N GLY A 212 2.81 6.14 -3.58
CA GLY A 212 1.72 6.61 -2.73
C GLY A 212 0.39 6.80 -3.45
N THR A 213 0.42 7.30 -4.69
CA THR A 213 -0.79 7.66 -5.45
C THR A 213 -1.23 6.60 -6.45
N TYR A 214 -0.32 6.02 -7.23
CA TYR A 214 -0.67 5.06 -8.28
C TYR A 214 -0.81 3.64 -7.74
N TYR A 215 0.10 3.22 -6.85
CA TYR A 215 0.05 1.89 -6.21
C TYR A 215 -0.73 1.87 -4.90
N GLY A 216 -1.39 2.98 -4.53
CA GLY A 216 -2.34 3.04 -3.41
C GLY A 216 -1.73 3.03 -2.00
N GLN A 217 -0.42 3.24 -1.86
CA GLN A 217 0.25 3.32 -0.55
C GLN A 217 0.16 4.74 0.04
N SER A 218 -1.06 5.28 0.13
CA SER A 218 -1.28 6.70 0.47
C SER A 218 -0.90 7.08 1.90
N ASP A 219 -0.70 6.09 2.79
CA ASP A 219 -0.13 6.29 4.13
C ASP A 219 1.26 6.91 4.09
N LEU A 220 2.03 6.66 3.02
CA LEU A 220 3.38 7.19 2.84
C LEU A 220 3.40 8.69 2.52
N LEU A 221 2.28 9.26 2.07
CA LEU A 221 2.19 10.68 1.71
C LEU A 221 1.85 11.58 2.89
N ARG A 222 1.42 11.00 4.03
CA ARG A 222 0.95 11.75 5.21
C ARG A 222 2.06 12.22 6.15
N GLY A 223 3.30 11.78 5.95
CA GLY A 223 4.46 12.16 6.77
C GLY A 223 5.45 13.04 6.03
N ARG A 224 4.97 13.83 5.07
CA ARG A 224 5.80 14.69 4.22
C ARG A 224 6.00 16.05 4.84
#